data_AF-A0A9E3N9H0-F1
#
_entry.id   AF-A0A9E3N9H0-F1
#
_cell.length_a   1.000
_cell.length_b   1.000
_cell.length_c   1.000
_cell.angle_alpha   90.00
_cell.angle_beta   90.00
_cell.angle_gamma   90.00
#
_symmetry.space_group_name_H-M   'P 1'
#
loop_
_entity.id
_entity.type
_entity.pdbx_description
1 polymer ?
#
loop_
_entity_poly.entity_id
_entity_poly.type
_entity_poly.pdbx_seq_one_letter_code
_entity_poly.pdbx_strand_id
1 'polypeptide(L)'
;MVGIDPQSEGLERARNHGVATTDDGIDGFQCMSVYPEVRIVFDATSAYAHKKHDEVLQRDGKRVVDLTPAAIGPFTVPAVNMTHHGGATNVNMVTCGGQATIPMVAAVSQVARVPYAEIVASVSSRSAGPGTRANIDEFTRTTARAIEVVGGAEKGKAIIILNPAEPPMMMRDTVFTLSEGADED
;
A
#
# COMPACT_ATOMS: atom_id res chain seq x y z
N MET A 1 8.16 15.30 -8.13
CA MET A 1 8.45 14.56 -6.88
C MET A 1 8.29 15.52 -5.72
N VAL A 2 7.52 15.13 -4.71
CA VAL A 2 7.22 15.99 -3.55
C VAL A 2 7.82 15.31 -2.32
N GLY A 3 8.57 16.05 -1.52
CA GLY A 3 9.16 15.59 -0.26
C GLY A 3 9.07 16.67 0.81
N ILE A 4 9.67 16.40 1.96
CA ILE A 4 9.77 17.33 3.10
C ILE A 4 11.22 17.50 3.60
N ASP A 5 12.16 16.77 3.00
CA ASP A 5 13.57 16.80 3.35
C ASP A 5 14.38 17.27 2.13
N PRO A 6 14.99 18.46 2.16
CA PRO A 6 15.78 18.98 1.04
C PRO A 6 16.95 18.06 0.64
N GLN A 7 17.44 17.25 1.59
CA GLN A 7 18.56 16.31 1.39
C GLN A 7 18.12 14.92 0.93
N SER A 8 16.82 14.72 0.66
CA SER A 8 16.32 13.43 0.18
C SER A 8 16.98 13.00 -1.14
N GLU A 9 17.62 11.84 -1.14
CA GLU A 9 18.17 11.18 -2.35
C GLU A 9 17.09 11.02 -3.45
N GLY A 10 15.81 10.80 -3.05
CA GLY A 10 14.69 10.68 -3.97
C GLY A 10 14.39 11.98 -4.72
N LEU A 11 14.52 13.13 -4.06
CA LEU A 11 14.38 14.43 -4.70
C LEU A 11 15.56 14.74 -5.61
N GLU A 12 16.79 14.43 -5.17
CA GLU A 12 17.99 14.60 -6.00
C GLU A 12 17.88 13.77 -7.29
N ARG A 13 17.52 12.49 -7.17
CA ARG A 13 17.31 11.61 -8.32
C ARG A 13 16.24 12.15 -9.27
N ALA A 14 15.13 12.66 -8.73
CA ALA A 14 14.07 13.26 -9.55
C ALA A 14 14.57 14.49 -10.32
N ARG A 15 15.33 15.39 -9.68
CA ARG A 15 15.97 16.55 -10.33
C ARG A 15 16.92 16.12 -11.45
N ASN A 16 17.74 15.10 -11.21
CA ASN A 16 18.67 14.57 -12.21
C ASN A 16 17.96 13.98 -13.45
N HIS A 17 16.69 13.58 -13.31
CA HIS A 17 15.84 13.13 -14.41
C HIS A 17 14.94 14.24 -14.99
N GLY A 18 15.15 15.51 -14.61
CA GLY A 18 14.36 16.64 -15.11
C GLY A 18 12.91 16.67 -14.59
N VAL A 19 12.61 15.93 -13.52
CA VAL A 19 11.28 15.94 -12.89
C VAL A 19 11.20 17.11 -11.91
N ALA A 20 10.15 17.93 -12.01
CA ALA A 20 9.92 19.03 -11.09
C ALA A 20 9.84 18.54 -9.62
N THR A 21 10.51 19.24 -8.71
CA THR A 21 10.60 18.85 -7.29
C THR A 21 10.25 19.97 -6.33
N THR A 22 9.73 19.62 -5.16
CA THR A 22 9.61 20.52 -3.99
C THR A 22 9.87 19.71 -2.71
N ASP A 23 10.49 20.36 -1.73
CA ASP A 23 10.69 19.89 -0.37
C ASP A 23 9.77 20.61 0.65
N ASP A 24 8.83 21.44 0.17
CA ASP A 24 7.85 22.15 1.00
C ASP A 24 6.54 21.34 1.20
N GLY A 25 6.60 20.02 0.98
CA GLY A 25 5.46 19.11 1.16
C GLY A 25 4.25 19.42 0.28
N ILE A 26 3.06 19.09 0.79
CA ILE A 26 1.78 19.27 0.06
C ILE A 26 1.49 20.74 -0.26
N ASP A 27 1.85 21.64 0.65
CA ASP A 27 1.60 23.08 0.51
C ASP A 27 2.51 23.67 -0.58
N GLY A 28 3.77 23.22 -0.64
CA GLY A 28 4.69 23.48 -1.75
C GLY A 28 4.20 22.94 -3.08
N PHE A 29 3.68 21.70 -3.07
CA PHE A 29 3.17 21.06 -4.28
C PHE A 29 2.04 21.87 -4.92
N GLN A 30 1.10 22.42 -4.12
CA GLN A 30 0.02 23.28 -4.63
C GLN A 30 0.53 24.57 -5.31
N CYS A 31 1.72 25.05 -4.92
CA CYS A 31 2.33 26.25 -5.49
C CYS A 31 3.13 25.97 -6.77
N MET A 32 3.36 24.71 -7.15
CA MET A 32 4.15 24.37 -8.32
C MET A 32 3.41 24.67 -9.62
N SER A 33 4.11 25.20 -10.63
CA SER A 33 3.53 25.49 -11.95
C SER A 33 2.92 24.27 -12.65
N VAL A 34 3.45 23.07 -12.38
CA VAL A 34 2.93 21.79 -12.93
C VAL A 34 1.67 21.29 -12.22
N TYR A 35 1.35 21.79 -11.03
CA TYR A 35 0.25 21.28 -10.20
C TYR A 35 -1.12 21.24 -10.92
N PRO A 36 -1.53 22.25 -11.71
CA PRO A 36 -2.80 22.22 -12.43
C PRO A 36 -2.92 21.07 -13.45
N GLU A 37 -1.80 20.61 -14.00
CA GLU A 37 -1.77 19.55 -15.01
C GLU A 37 -1.78 18.15 -14.39
N VAL A 38 -1.38 18.01 -13.12
CA VAL A 38 -1.34 16.72 -12.43
C VAL A 38 -2.74 16.23 -12.10
N ARG A 39 -3.13 15.10 -12.70
CA ARG A 39 -4.45 14.45 -12.49
C ARG A 39 -4.42 13.29 -11.50
N ILE A 40 -3.28 12.62 -11.35
CA ILE A 40 -3.11 11.44 -10.51
C ILE A 40 -1.93 11.68 -9.57
N VAL A 41 -2.12 11.41 -8.29
CA VAL A 41 -1.09 11.54 -7.25
C VAL A 41 -0.93 10.20 -6.55
N PHE A 42 0.31 9.72 -6.48
CA PHE A 42 0.68 8.53 -5.71
C PHE A 42 1.22 8.99 -4.37
N ASP A 43 0.54 8.68 -3.28
CA ASP A 43 0.98 9.03 -1.94
C ASP A 43 1.76 7.87 -1.31
N ALA A 44 3.07 8.06 -1.16
CA ALA A 44 4.00 7.11 -0.56
C ALA A 44 4.66 7.68 0.71
N THR A 45 3.91 8.48 1.49
CA THR A 45 4.41 9.12 2.70
C THR A 45 4.17 8.28 3.96
N SER A 46 3.11 8.55 4.70
CA SER A 46 2.69 7.81 5.89
C SER A 46 1.18 7.85 6.05
N ALA A 47 0.61 6.92 6.81
CA ALA A 47 -0.84 6.87 7.00
C ALA A 47 -1.41 8.17 7.59
N TYR A 48 -0.66 8.77 8.53
CA TYR A 48 -1.02 10.02 9.20
C TYR A 48 -1.03 11.22 8.24
N ALA A 49 -0.01 11.32 7.39
CA ALA A 49 0.12 12.42 6.43
C ALA A 49 -0.92 12.30 5.30
N HIS A 50 -1.22 11.07 4.88
CA HIS A 50 -2.14 10.80 3.79
C HIS A 50 -3.52 11.43 4.01
N LYS A 51 -4.01 11.48 5.25
CA LYS A 51 -5.29 12.13 5.56
C LYS A 51 -5.32 13.61 5.14
N LYS A 52 -4.31 14.40 5.50
CA LYS A 52 -4.20 15.81 5.10
C LYS A 52 -4.03 15.91 3.58
N HIS A 53 -3.21 15.04 2.99
CA HIS A 53 -2.97 15.06 1.55
C HIS A 53 -4.25 14.78 0.78
N ASP A 54 -5.00 13.75 1.14
CA ASP A 54 -6.25 13.40 0.50
C ASP A 54 -7.26 14.56 0.57
N GLU A 55 -7.48 15.14 1.75
CA GLU A 55 -8.38 16.30 1.91
C GLU A 55 -8.03 17.44 0.93
N VAL A 56 -6.75 17.77 0.78
CA VAL A 56 -6.27 18.81 -0.14
C VAL A 56 -6.46 18.39 -1.61
N LEU A 57 -6.05 17.17 -1.96
CA LEU A 57 -6.04 16.68 -3.34
C LEU A 57 -7.46 16.43 -3.87
N GLN A 58 -8.37 15.93 -3.03
CA GLN A 58 -9.78 15.74 -3.38
C GLN A 58 -10.47 17.09 -3.63
N ARG A 59 -10.21 18.10 -2.79
CA ARG A 59 -10.73 19.45 -2.98
C ARG A 59 -10.36 20.02 -4.36
N ASP A 60 -9.16 19.70 -4.81
CA ASP A 60 -8.61 20.18 -6.08
C ASP A 60 -8.89 19.22 -7.25
N GLY A 61 -9.78 18.22 -7.05
CA GLY A 61 -10.28 17.32 -8.10
C GLY A 61 -9.26 16.28 -8.60
N LYS A 62 -8.23 15.98 -7.82
CA LYS A 62 -7.18 15.02 -8.18
C LYS A 62 -7.55 13.60 -7.76
N ARG A 63 -7.13 12.62 -8.56
CA ARG A 63 -7.23 11.20 -8.19
C ARG A 63 -6.01 10.79 -7.38
N VAL A 64 -6.24 10.01 -6.34
CA VAL A 64 -5.20 9.61 -5.39
C VAL A 64 -5.06 8.09 -5.37
N VAL A 65 -3.82 7.62 -5.49
CA VAL A 65 -3.43 6.24 -5.24
C VAL A 65 -2.64 6.25 -3.95
N ASP A 66 -3.23 5.73 -2.88
CA ASP A 66 -2.64 5.66 -1.56
C ASP A 66 -1.81 4.38 -1.42
N LEU A 67 -0.48 4.52 -1.31
CA LEU A 67 0.44 3.41 -1.04
C LEU A 67 0.74 3.25 0.45
N THR A 68 0.12 4.08 1.30
CA THR A 68 0.23 4.01 2.75
C THR A 68 -0.85 3.08 3.32
N PRO A 69 -0.73 2.65 4.60
CA PRO A 69 -1.79 1.88 5.24
C PRO A 69 -2.92 2.75 5.82
N ALA A 70 -3.16 3.98 5.31
CA ALA A 70 -4.22 4.87 5.82
C ALA A 70 -5.63 4.33 5.59
N ALA A 71 -5.84 3.61 4.48
CA ALA A 71 -7.09 2.93 4.17
C ALA A 71 -8.33 3.85 4.13
N ILE A 72 -8.19 5.07 3.59
CA ILE A 72 -9.31 6.03 3.42
C ILE A 72 -10.21 5.60 2.25
N GLY A 73 -9.61 5.34 1.09
CA GLY A 73 -10.29 4.80 -0.08
C GLY A 73 -10.47 3.27 -0.01
N PRO A 74 -11.28 2.68 -0.91
CA PRO A 74 -11.45 1.24 -0.99
C PRO A 74 -10.13 0.52 -1.29
N PHE A 75 -9.95 -0.66 -0.67
CA PHE A 75 -8.82 -1.53 -0.92
C PHE A 75 -8.82 -2.05 -2.35
N THR A 76 -7.71 -1.83 -3.05
CA THR A 76 -7.51 -2.26 -4.43
C THR A 76 -6.33 -3.22 -4.51
N VAL A 77 -6.62 -4.47 -4.88
CA VAL A 77 -5.63 -5.49 -5.24
C VAL A 77 -5.90 -5.81 -6.71
N PRO A 78 -5.07 -5.32 -7.66
CA PRO A 78 -5.43 -5.33 -9.08
C PRO A 78 -5.79 -6.71 -9.63
N ALA A 79 -5.10 -7.76 -9.20
CA ALA A 79 -5.36 -9.14 -9.62
C ALA A 79 -6.73 -9.69 -9.16
N VAL A 80 -7.41 -9.00 -8.24
CA VAL A 80 -8.67 -9.45 -7.63
C VAL A 80 -9.83 -8.51 -7.99
N ASN A 81 -9.66 -7.20 -7.84
CA ASN A 81 -10.79 -6.26 -7.88
C ASN A 81 -10.52 -4.94 -8.63
N MET A 82 -9.57 -4.90 -9.57
CA MET A 82 -9.18 -3.67 -10.30
C MET A 82 -10.37 -2.90 -10.91
N THR A 83 -11.37 -3.60 -11.42
CA THR A 83 -12.52 -2.99 -12.11
C THR A 83 -13.61 -2.52 -11.16
N HIS A 84 -13.56 -2.89 -9.88
CA HIS A 84 -14.65 -2.62 -8.92
C HIS A 84 -14.71 -1.15 -8.47
N HIS A 85 -13.62 -0.39 -8.62
CA HIS A 85 -13.47 0.96 -8.06
C HIS A 85 -13.29 2.05 -9.12
N GLY A 86 -13.80 1.87 -10.34
CA GLY A 86 -13.61 2.80 -11.46
C GLY A 86 -14.09 4.25 -11.22
N GLY A 87 -15.02 4.44 -10.28
CA GLY A 87 -15.52 5.76 -9.86
C GLY A 87 -14.80 6.36 -8.64
N ALA A 88 -13.93 5.61 -7.97
CA ALA A 88 -13.25 6.10 -6.77
C ALA A 88 -12.18 7.14 -7.13
N THR A 89 -12.16 8.25 -6.39
CA THR A 89 -11.16 9.32 -6.53
C THR A 89 -9.98 9.15 -5.58
N ASN A 90 -10.08 8.24 -4.61
CA ASN A 90 -8.99 7.73 -3.80
C ASN A 90 -9.10 6.20 -3.79
N VAL A 91 -8.00 5.49 -4.05
CA VAL A 91 -7.90 4.04 -3.86
C VAL A 91 -6.72 3.71 -2.96
N ASN A 92 -6.87 2.73 -2.07
CA ASN A 92 -5.82 2.28 -1.18
C ASN A 92 -5.19 0.97 -1.67
N MET A 93 -3.86 0.93 -1.77
CA MET A 93 -3.09 -0.21 -2.26
C MET A 93 -2.75 -1.22 -1.17
N VAL A 94 -3.43 -1.16 -0.02
CA VAL A 94 -3.22 -2.03 1.14
C VAL A 94 -1.80 -1.89 1.66
N THR A 95 -0.96 -2.90 1.43
CA THR A 95 0.43 -2.98 1.86
C THR A 95 1.17 -3.89 0.87
N CYS A 96 2.51 -3.89 0.88
CA CYS A 96 3.28 -4.84 0.08
C CYS A 96 2.94 -6.31 0.39
N GLY A 97 2.79 -6.66 1.69
CA GLY A 97 2.36 -8.00 2.09
C GLY A 97 0.95 -8.33 1.58
N GLY A 98 0.02 -7.37 1.65
CA GLY A 98 -1.32 -7.54 1.10
C GLY A 98 -1.33 -7.79 -0.41
N GLN A 99 -0.59 -6.98 -1.18
CA GLN A 99 -0.49 -7.16 -2.63
C GLN A 99 0.12 -8.50 -3.03
N ALA A 100 1.10 -9.00 -2.26
CA ALA A 100 1.74 -10.28 -2.51
C ALA A 100 0.85 -11.50 -2.17
N THR A 101 -0.04 -11.36 -1.17
CA THR A 101 -0.68 -12.52 -0.53
C THR A 101 -2.20 -12.59 -0.71
N ILE A 102 -2.89 -11.45 -0.77
CA ILE A 102 -4.35 -11.41 -0.97
C ILE A 102 -4.79 -12.12 -2.26
N PRO A 103 -4.05 -12.03 -3.40
CA PRO A 103 -4.39 -12.81 -4.59
C PRO A 103 -4.45 -14.32 -4.31
N MET A 104 -3.60 -14.85 -3.43
CA MET A 104 -3.61 -16.27 -3.07
C MET A 104 -4.82 -16.63 -2.20
N VAL A 105 -5.16 -15.77 -1.21
CA VAL A 105 -6.37 -15.97 -0.40
C VAL A 105 -7.62 -15.91 -1.28
N ALA A 106 -7.69 -14.95 -2.21
CA ALA A 106 -8.78 -14.81 -3.16
C ALA A 106 -8.91 -16.03 -4.08
N ALA A 107 -7.79 -16.61 -4.52
CA ALA A 107 -7.82 -17.83 -5.33
C ALA A 107 -8.44 -19.02 -4.58
N VAL A 108 -8.11 -19.20 -3.29
CA VAL A 108 -8.72 -20.26 -2.46
C VAL A 108 -10.20 -19.95 -2.20
N SER A 109 -10.55 -18.70 -1.89
CA SER A 109 -11.94 -18.31 -1.57
C SER A 109 -12.90 -18.40 -2.76
N GLN A 110 -12.39 -18.38 -3.98
CA GLN A 110 -13.16 -18.65 -5.19
C GLN A 110 -13.56 -20.13 -5.33
N VAL A 111 -12.86 -21.05 -4.66
CA VAL A 111 -13.09 -22.50 -4.75
C VAL A 111 -13.84 -23.02 -3.52
N ALA A 112 -13.49 -22.54 -2.33
CA ALA A 112 -14.07 -23.00 -1.08
C ALA A 112 -14.26 -21.86 -0.07
N ARG A 113 -15.16 -22.07 0.89
CA ARG A 113 -15.33 -21.13 2.01
C ARG A 113 -14.05 -21.11 2.84
N VAL A 114 -13.55 -19.91 3.18
CA VAL A 114 -12.32 -19.69 3.95
C VAL A 114 -12.64 -19.05 5.30
N PRO A 115 -12.89 -19.83 6.38
CA PRO A 115 -13.11 -19.26 7.70
C PRO A 115 -11.93 -18.44 8.24
N TYR A 116 -10.69 -18.80 7.87
CA TYR A 116 -9.50 -18.13 8.37
C TYR A 116 -8.39 -18.08 7.33
N ALA A 117 -7.73 -16.93 7.21
CA ALA A 117 -6.49 -16.79 6.45
C ALA A 117 -5.45 -15.97 7.22
N GLU A 118 -4.21 -16.42 7.15
CA GLU A 118 -3.06 -15.77 7.79
C GLU A 118 -1.92 -15.61 6.79
N ILE A 119 -1.25 -14.47 6.85
CA ILE A 119 -0.06 -14.21 6.05
C ILE A 119 1.13 -13.85 6.95
N VAL A 120 2.33 -14.24 6.51
CA VAL A 120 3.59 -13.88 7.14
C VAL A 120 4.51 -13.27 6.07
N ALA A 121 4.66 -11.95 6.12
CA ALA A 121 5.56 -11.19 5.24
C ALA A 121 6.93 -11.04 5.91
N SER A 122 7.98 -11.58 5.29
CA SER A 122 9.36 -11.45 5.74
C SER A 122 10.15 -10.60 4.76
N VAL A 123 10.66 -9.47 5.23
CA VAL A 123 11.39 -8.49 4.40
C VAL A 123 12.75 -8.15 5.00
N SER A 124 13.67 -7.69 4.16
CA SER A 124 14.97 -7.21 4.63
C SER A 124 14.78 -5.97 5.53
N SER A 125 15.56 -5.88 6.62
CA SER A 125 15.55 -4.70 7.49
C SER A 125 15.96 -3.42 6.75
N ARG A 126 16.79 -3.55 5.70
CA ARG A 126 17.27 -2.44 4.87
C ARG A 126 16.19 -1.87 3.95
N SER A 127 15.24 -2.69 3.49
CA SER A 127 14.11 -2.23 2.67
C SER A 127 12.99 -1.58 3.48
N ALA A 128 12.96 -1.76 4.81
CA ALA A 128 11.98 -1.13 5.69
C ALA A 128 12.50 0.21 6.22
N GLY A 129 12.13 1.30 5.52
CA GLY A 129 12.47 2.66 5.92
C GLY A 129 11.73 3.13 7.18
N PRO A 130 12.01 4.36 7.67
CA PRO A 130 11.39 4.91 8.88
C PRO A 130 9.86 4.92 8.85
N GLY A 131 9.26 5.25 7.69
CA GLY A 131 7.81 5.22 7.50
C GLY A 131 7.20 3.84 7.75
N THR A 132 7.76 2.78 7.15
CA THR A 132 7.28 1.40 7.39
C THR A 132 7.40 1.01 8.86
N ARG A 133 8.50 1.39 9.54
CA ARG A 133 8.74 1.05 10.96
C ARG A 133 7.79 1.78 11.90
N ALA A 134 7.45 3.02 11.60
CA ALA A 134 6.50 3.82 12.39
C ALA A 134 5.04 3.37 12.23
N ASN A 135 4.73 2.57 11.20
CA ASN A 135 3.37 2.14 10.85
C ASN A 135 3.19 0.61 10.87
N ILE A 136 3.94 -0.10 11.74
CA ILE A 136 3.93 -1.57 11.77
C ILE A 136 2.58 -2.15 12.24
N ASP A 137 1.92 -1.45 13.16
CA ASP A 137 0.59 -1.81 13.65
C ASP A 137 -0.44 -1.67 12.53
N GLU A 138 -0.42 -0.54 11.82
CA GLU A 138 -1.27 -0.25 10.68
C GLU A 138 -1.05 -1.26 9.56
N PHE A 139 0.20 -1.68 9.32
CA PHE A 139 0.50 -2.77 8.38
C PHE A 139 -0.29 -4.03 8.74
N THR A 140 -0.21 -4.50 9.99
CA THR A 140 -0.88 -5.75 10.41
C THR A 140 -2.39 -5.63 10.34
N ARG A 141 -2.98 -4.53 10.84
CA ARG A 141 -4.42 -4.31 10.89
C ARG A 141 -5.02 -4.12 9.50
N THR A 142 -4.39 -3.29 8.66
CA THR A 142 -4.86 -3.02 7.29
C THR A 142 -4.76 -4.26 6.42
N THR A 143 -3.65 -5.00 6.51
CA THR A 143 -3.49 -6.24 5.73
C THR A 143 -4.49 -7.31 6.18
N ALA A 144 -4.66 -7.52 7.49
CA ALA A 144 -5.67 -8.44 8.02
C ALA A 144 -7.09 -8.07 7.55
N ARG A 145 -7.44 -6.78 7.54
CA ARG A 145 -8.73 -6.33 7.07
C ARG A 145 -8.91 -6.52 5.56
N ALA A 146 -7.87 -6.30 4.76
CA ALA A 146 -7.93 -6.50 3.31
C ALA A 146 -7.95 -7.99 2.93
N ILE A 147 -7.34 -8.87 3.73
CA ILE A 147 -7.54 -10.33 3.63
C ILE A 147 -9.02 -10.69 3.77
N GLU A 148 -9.73 -10.06 4.71
CA GLU A 148 -11.17 -10.27 4.90
C GLU A 148 -11.99 -9.68 3.73
N VAL A 149 -11.79 -8.39 3.43
CA VAL A 149 -12.65 -7.62 2.51
C VAL A 149 -12.38 -7.95 1.03
N VAL A 150 -11.12 -8.17 0.66
CA VAL A 150 -10.71 -8.40 -0.74
C VAL A 150 -10.36 -9.87 -0.97
N GLY A 151 -9.69 -10.51 -0.02
CA GLY A 151 -9.34 -11.93 -0.10
C GLY A 151 -10.53 -12.87 0.07
N GLY A 152 -11.60 -12.43 0.74
CA GLY A 152 -12.81 -13.23 0.95
C GLY A 152 -12.73 -14.22 2.12
N ALA A 153 -11.71 -14.11 2.98
CA ALA A 153 -11.67 -14.87 4.23
C ALA A 153 -12.62 -14.26 5.27
N GLU A 154 -13.23 -15.07 6.14
CA GLU A 154 -14.08 -14.54 7.22
C GLU A 154 -13.26 -13.86 8.33
N LYS A 155 -12.05 -14.38 8.57
CA LYS A 155 -11.10 -13.82 9.52
C LYS A 155 -9.70 -13.75 8.93
N GLY A 156 -9.10 -12.56 8.97
CA GLY A 156 -7.74 -12.32 8.49
C GLY A 156 -6.75 -12.10 9.63
N LYS A 157 -5.50 -12.52 9.42
CA LYS A 157 -4.34 -12.15 10.24
C LYS A 157 -3.13 -11.85 9.35
N ALA A 158 -2.33 -10.87 9.75
CA ALA A 158 -1.09 -10.55 9.07
C ALA A 158 0.05 -10.38 10.07
N ILE A 159 1.21 -10.95 9.74
CA ILE A 159 2.47 -10.83 10.48
C ILE A 159 3.50 -10.22 9.54
N ILE A 160 4.34 -9.34 10.07
CA ILE A 160 5.51 -8.81 9.37
C ILE A 160 6.78 -9.06 10.19
N ILE A 161 7.83 -9.55 9.54
CA ILE A 161 9.14 -9.83 10.13
C ILE A 161 10.21 -9.04 9.37
N LEU A 162 11.04 -8.32 10.12
CA LEU A 162 12.20 -7.60 9.60
C LEU A 162 13.48 -8.39 9.89
N ASN A 163 14.18 -8.81 8.84
CA ASN A 163 15.39 -9.63 8.96
C ASN A 163 16.65 -8.84 8.53
N PRO A 164 17.67 -8.68 9.39
CA PRO A 164 18.89 -7.94 9.09
C PRO A 164 20.01 -8.78 8.42
N ALA A 165 19.73 -9.96 7.87
CA ALA A 165 20.73 -10.79 7.21
C ALA A 165 21.48 -10.06 6.07
N GLU A 166 22.74 -10.40 5.88
CA GLU A 166 23.61 -9.93 4.80
C GLU A 166 24.18 -11.15 4.04
N PRO A 167 24.02 -11.26 2.71
CA PRO A 167 23.35 -10.30 1.82
C PRO A 167 21.85 -10.14 2.14
N PRO A 168 21.22 -8.98 1.83
CA PRO A 168 19.83 -8.72 2.18
C PRO A 168 18.92 -9.79 1.60
N MET A 169 18.05 -10.38 2.44
CA MET A 169 17.16 -11.44 1.98
C MET A 169 16.13 -10.92 0.98
N MET A 170 15.75 -11.77 0.03
CA MET A 170 14.59 -11.53 -0.82
C MET A 170 13.31 -11.56 0.02
N MET A 171 12.32 -10.74 -0.37
CA MET A 171 11.00 -10.78 0.25
C MET A 171 10.40 -12.18 0.12
N ARG A 172 9.85 -12.68 1.23
CA ARG A 172 9.18 -13.98 1.30
C ARG A 172 7.84 -13.78 1.98
N ASP A 173 6.82 -14.36 1.38
CA ASP A 173 5.48 -14.36 1.93
C ASP A 173 4.99 -15.80 2.04
N THR A 174 4.48 -16.15 3.21
CA THR A 174 3.79 -17.43 3.43
C THR A 174 2.31 -17.14 3.64
N VAL A 175 1.45 -17.90 2.99
CA VAL A 175 -0.01 -17.80 3.10
C VAL A 175 -0.55 -19.10 3.66
N PHE A 176 -1.31 -19.00 4.75
CA PHE A 176 -2.06 -20.10 5.33
C PHE A 176 -3.55 -19.83 5.15
N THR A 177 -4.28 -20.78 4.58
CA THR A 177 -5.74 -20.72 4.46
C THR A 177 -6.34 -21.95 5.13
N LEU A 178 -7.28 -21.73 6.05
CA LEU A 178 -8.21 -22.75 6.50
C LEU A 178 -9.44 -22.67 5.60
N SER A 179 -9.66 -23.67 4.76
CA SER A 179 -10.85 -23.82 3.92
C SER A 179 -11.71 -25.00 4.36
N GLU A 180 -13.03 -24.88 4.16
CA GLU A 180 -13.99 -25.96 4.43
C GLU A 180 -14.18 -26.83 3.19
N GLY A 181 -13.33 -27.86 3.06
CA GLY A 181 -13.27 -28.70 1.86
C GLY A 181 -12.63 -27.98 0.67
N ALA A 182 -12.25 -28.77 -0.32
CA ALA A 182 -11.83 -28.41 -1.69
C ALA A 182 -11.22 -29.68 -2.29
N ASP A 183 -11.08 -29.73 -3.62
CA ASP A 183 -10.15 -30.66 -4.26
C ASP A 183 -8.76 -30.02 -4.28
N GLU A 184 -7.71 -30.81 -4.01
CA GLU A 184 -6.32 -30.36 -4.07
C GLU A 184 -5.69 -30.64 -5.45
N ASP A 185 -6.25 -31.59 -6.22
CA ASP A 185 -5.80 -31.99 -7.55
C ASP A 185 -6.55 -31.25 -8.68
#